data_AF-A0A7I9ZBM2-F1
#
_entry.id   AF-A0A7I9ZBM2-F1
#
_cell.length_a   1.000
_cell.length_b   1.000
_cell.length_c   1.000
_cell.angle_alpha   90.00
_cell.angle_beta   90.00
_cell.angle_gamma   90.00
#
_symmetry.space_group_name_H-M   'P 1'
#
loop_
_entity.id
_entity.type
_entity.pdbx_description
1 polymer ?
#
loop_
_entity_poly.entity_id
_entity_poly.type
_entity_poly.pdbx_seq_one_letter_code
_entity_poly.pdbx_strand_id
1 'polypeptide(L)'
;MSYVRLAEATEKIGAPVHRVAIPRIEKGEQGVTLPELIALGVALEADWSKWLDRATAGVDIPGARSDRAVLRMLIAEVEEKLQTQRHNLFQAEEGPKRLNVPDQYRERLAEEAEHYRELIKSLEDALERYKDDLRGMEDDA
;
A
#
# COMPACT_ATOMS: atom_id res chain seq x y z
N MET A 1 -2.55 -34.57 -15.97
CA MET A 1 -1.73 -35.54 -15.20
C MET A 1 -2.65 -36.33 -14.27
N SER A 2 -2.41 -37.62 -13.96
CA SER A 2 -3.26 -38.37 -13.02
C SER A 2 -2.83 -38.12 -11.56
N TYR A 3 -3.73 -38.27 -10.59
CA TYR A 3 -3.41 -38.08 -9.17
C TYR A 3 -2.31 -39.04 -8.67
N VAL A 4 -2.21 -40.24 -9.24
CA VAL A 4 -1.12 -41.19 -8.93
C VAL A 4 0.22 -40.64 -9.39
N ARG A 5 0.30 -40.15 -10.63
CA ARG A 5 1.53 -39.56 -11.18
C ARG A 5 1.91 -38.27 -10.47
N LEU A 6 0.92 -37.48 -10.06
CA LEU A 6 1.15 -36.25 -9.31
C LEU A 6 1.70 -36.55 -7.91
N ALA A 7 1.16 -37.56 -7.22
CA ALA A 7 1.70 -38.02 -5.94
C ALA A 7 3.17 -38.48 -6.06
N GLU A 8 3.48 -39.32 -7.05
CA GLU A 8 4.86 -39.76 -7.33
C GLU A 8 5.81 -38.58 -7.63
N ALA A 9 5.32 -37.56 -8.33
CA ALA A 9 6.11 -36.37 -8.64
C ALA A 9 6.37 -35.52 -7.37
N THR A 10 5.37 -35.34 -6.50
CA THR A 10 5.55 -34.62 -5.23
C THR A 10 6.50 -35.34 -4.27
N GLU A 11 6.51 -36.69 -4.27
CA GLU A 11 7.45 -37.50 -3.52
C GLU A 11 8.90 -37.29 -4.00
N LYS A 12 9.12 -37.24 -5.32
CA LYS A 12 10.44 -36.94 -5.90
C LYS A 12 10.95 -35.53 -5.57
N ILE A 13 10.04 -34.59 -5.31
CA ILE A 13 10.35 -33.21 -4.91
C ILE A 13 10.70 -33.13 -3.41
N GLY A 14 10.50 -34.19 -2.65
CA GLY A 14 10.79 -34.24 -1.21
C GLY A 14 9.66 -33.75 -0.32
N ALA A 15 8.45 -33.57 -0.87
CA ALA A 15 7.25 -33.14 -0.17
C ALA A 15 6.06 -34.00 -0.61
N PRO A 16 5.95 -35.24 -0.09
CA PRO A 16 5.01 -36.23 -0.60
C PRO A 16 3.55 -35.85 -0.31
N VAL A 17 2.74 -35.77 -1.36
CA VAL A 17 1.28 -35.59 -1.24
C VAL A 17 0.59 -36.88 -1.65
N HIS A 18 -0.16 -37.48 -0.73
CA HIS A 18 -0.83 -38.74 -1.00
C HIS A 18 -1.92 -38.57 -2.07
N ARG A 19 -2.02 -39.51 -3.03
CA ARG A 19 -2.98 -39.47 -4.15
C ARG A 19 -4.46 -39.28 -3.76
N VAL A 20 -4.83 -39.64 -2.53
CA VAL A 20 -6.19 -39.47 -1.98
C VAL A 20 -6.43 -38.04 -1.47
N ALA A 21 -5.37 -37.36 -1.02
CA ALA A 21 -5.44 -35.98 -0.55
C ALA A 21 -5.61 -35.00 -1.72
N ILE A 22 -4.95 -35.25 -2.85
CA ILE A 22 -4.97 -34.39 -4.04
C ILE A 22 -6.40 -34.00 -4.49
N PRO A 23 -7.33 -34.94 -4.78
CA PRO A 23 -8.69 -34.58 -5.19
C PRO A 23 -9.51 -33.89 -4.09
N ARG A 24 -9.15 -34.06 -2.81
CA ARG A 24 -9.83 -33.40 -1.70
C ARG A 24 -9.33 -31.96 -1.54
N ILE A 25 -8.02 -31.75 -1.73
CA ILE A 25 -7.39 -30.43 -1.78
C ILE A 25 -8.00 -29.63 -2.95
N GLU A 26 -8.11 -30.24 -4.13
CA GLU A 26 -8.70 -29.59 -5.31
C GLU A 26 -10.15 -29.14 -5.09
N LYS A 27 -10.95 -29.92 -4.35
CA LYS A 27 -12.33 -29.59 -4.00
C LYS A 27 -12.47 -28.64 -2.81
N GLY A 28 -11.37 -28.27 -2.15
CA GLY A 28 -11.39 -27.50 -0.90
C GLY A 28 -11.89 -28.27 0.32
N GLU A 29 -12.02 -29.59 0.24
CA GLU A 29 -12.44 -30.47 1.35
C GLU A 29 -11.29 -30.73 2.34
N GLN A 30 -10.05 -30.44 1.95
CA GLN A 30 -8.85 -30.62 2.76
C GLN A 30 -7.92 -29.42 2.58
N GLY A 31 -7.45 -28.87 3.71
CA GLY A 31 -6.42 -27.83 3.72
C GLY A 31 -5.07 -28.39 3.25
N VAL A 32 -4.31 -27.55 2.55
CA VAL A 32 -2.97 -27.86 2.04
C VAL A 32 -1.94 -26.99 2.75
N THR A 33 -0.82 -27.57 3.15
CA THR A 33 0.29 -26.81 3.73
C THR A 33 1.10 -26.10 2.63
N LEU A 34 1.86 -25.06 3.00
CA LEU A 34 2.68 -24.33 2.03
C LEU A 34 3.69 -25.23 1.28
N PRO A 35 4.42 -26.16 1.93
CA PRO A 35 5.30 -27.08 1.21
C PRO A 35 4.57 -28.01 0.24
N GLU A 36 3.40 -28.53 0.62
CA GLU A 36 2.59 -29.40 -0.24
C GLU A 36 2.04 -28.62 -1.44
N LEU A 37 1.63 -27.36 -1.23
CA LEU A 37 1.18 -26.48 -2.31
C LEU A 37 2.32 -26.26 -3.32
N ILE A 38 3.50 -25.88 -2.84
CA ILE A 38 4.72 -25.69 -3.65
C ILE A 38 5.08 -26.99 -4.40
N ALA A 39 5.00 -28.14 -3.76
CA ALA A 39 5.30 -29.41 -4.42
C ALA A 39 4.30 -29.72 -5.55
N LEU A 40 3.01 -29.49 -5.31
CA LEU A 40 1.94 -29.75 -6.27
C LEU A 40 2.07 -28.88 -7.52
N GLY A 41 2.24 -27.56 -7.38
CA GLY A 41 2.37 -26.73 -8.56
C GLY A 41 3.71 -26.91 -9.28
N VAL A 42 4.82 -27.28 -8.60
CA VAL A 42 6.09 -27.63 -9.29
C VAL A 42 5.89 -28.90 -10.11
N ALA A 43 5.24 -29.91 -9.52
CA ALA A 43 4.91 -31.14 -10.22
C ALA A 43 3.91 -30.95 -11.38
N LEU A 44 3.06 -29.93 -11.30
CA LEU A 44 2.12 -29.56 -12.36
C LEU A 44 2.73 -28.61 -13.41
N GLU A 45 3.99 -28.22 -13.26
CA GLU A 45 4.63 -27.19 -14.10
C GLU A 45 3.78 -25.91 -14.17
N ALA A 46 3.10 -25.58 -13.07
CA ALA A 46 2.27 -24.39 -12.99
C ALA A 46 3.14 -23.14 -13.16
N ASP A 47 2.60 -22.13 -13.84
CA ASP A 47 3.22 -20.80 -13.87
C ASP A 47 3.08 -20.17 -12.49
N TRP A 48 4.03 -20.52 -11.63
CA TRP A 48 4.14 -20.03 -10.26
C TRP A 48 4.27 -18.54 -10.18
N SER A 49 4.91 -17.91 -11.17
CA SER A 49 5.07 -16.45 -11.20
C SER A 49 3.70 -15.79 -11.27
N LYS A 50 2.88 -16.21 -12.24
CA LYS A 50 1.54 -15.66 -12.46
C LYS A 50 0.55 -16.02 -11.36
N TRP A 51 0.69 -17.21 -10.76
CA TRP A 51 -0.11 -17.59 -9.60
C TRP A 51 0.28 -16.77 -8.37
N LEU A 52 1.58 -16.61 -8.11
CA LEU A 52 2.09 -15.81 -7.01
C LEU A 52 1.67 -14.35 -7.19
N ASP A 53 1.86 -13.76 -8.37
CA ASP A 53 1.43 -12.40 -8.70
C ASP A 53 -0.05 -12.20 -8.39
N ARG A 54 -0.92 -13.14 -8.77
CA ARG A 54 -2.36 -13.08 -8.45
C ARG A 54 -2.67 -13.29 -6.98
N ALA A 55 -1.96 -14.20 -6.31
CA ALA A 55 -2.16 -14.51 -4.91
C ALA A 55 -1.64 -13.38 -4.00
N THR A 56 -0.65 -12.62 -4.46
CA THR A 56 -0.06 -11.48 -3.76
C THR A 56 -0.60 -10.14 -4.28
N ALA A 57 -1.42 -10.13 -5.32
CA ALA A 57 -2.10 -8.93 -5.80
C ALA A 57 -2.98 -8.36 -4.67
N GLY A 58 -2.58 -7.20 -4.15
CA GLY A 58 -3.26 -6.54 -3.02
C GLY A 58 -2.83 -7.04 -1.64
N VAL A 59 -1.93 -8.01 -1.54
CA VAL A 59 -1.33 -8.42 -0.26
C VAL A 59 -0.11 -7.56 0.02
N ASP A 60 -0.15 -6.78 1.10
CA ASP A 60 0.97 -5.95 1.55
C ASP A 60 2.04 -6.87 2.17
N ILE A 61 3.07 -7.24 1.38
CA ILE A 61 4.15 -8.12 1.85
C ILE A 61 5.13 -7.28 2.68
N PRO A 62 5.28 -7.53 3.99
CA PRO A 62 6.19 -6.78 4.83
C PRO A 62 7.63 -6.97 4.36
N GLY A 63 8.30 -5.88 3.95
CA GLY A 63 9.73 -5.87 3.61
C GLY A 63 10.07 -5.67 2.13
N ALA A 64 9.12 -5.85 1.21
CA ALA A 64 9.25 -5.29 -0.13
C ALA A 64 8.85 -3.82 -0.06
N ARG A 65 9.77 -2.88 -0.32
CA ARG A 65 9.39 -1.47 -0.50
C ARG A 65 8.58 -1.37 -1.79
N SER A 66 7.29 -1.63 -1.72
CA SER A 66 6.37 -1.33 -2.80
C SER A 66 6.33 0.17 -2.95
N ASP A 67 6.64 0.69 -4.15
CA ASP A 67 6.58 2.12 -4.44
C ASP A 67 5.20 2.70 -4.07
N ARG A 68 4.14 1.87 -4.13
CA ARG A 68 2.79 2.21 -3.64
C ARG A 68 2.74 2.48 -2.13
N ALA A 69 3.40 1.67 -1.31
CA ALA A 69 3.45 1.86 0.14
C ALA A 69 4.21 3.15 0.49
N VAL A 70 5.28 3.45 -0.26
CA VAL A 70 6.02 4.71 -0.12
C VAL A 70 5.14 5.91 -0.48
N LEU A 71 4.43 5.86 -1.60
CA LEU A 71 3.52 6.94 -2.01
C LEU A 71 2.39 7.15 -0.98
N ARG A 72 1.78 6.09 -0.46
CA ARG A 72 0.76 6.21 0.60
C ARG A 72 1.29 6.87 1.87
N MET A 73 2.52 6.52 2.27
CA MET A 73 3.18 7.16 3.41
C MET A 73 3.45 8.65 3.16
N LEU A 74 3.96 9.00 1.97
CA LEU A 74 4.21 10.40 1.60
C LEU A 74 2.91 11.22 1.53
N ILE A 75 1.83 10.64 1.00
CA ILE A 75 0.50 11.25 0.98
C ILE A 75 0.05 11.56 2.41
N ALA A 76 0.13 10.59 3.32
CA ALA A 76 -0.27 10.77 4.71
C ALA A 76 0.54 11.87 5.41
N GLU A 77 1.85 11.91 5.20
CA GLU A 77 2.72 12.95 5.77
C GLU A 77 2.36 14.35 5.24
N VAL A 78 2.08 14.48 3.94
CA VAL A 78 1.68 15.76 3.34
C VAL A 78 0.30 16.20 3.85
N GLU A 79 -0.65 15.27 4.00
CA GLU A 79 -1.98 15.57 4.56
C GLU A 79 -1.90 16.06 6.01
N GLU A 80 -1.05 15.46 6.85
CA GLU A 80 -0.79 15.92 8.22
C GLU A 80 -0.18 17.34 8.24
N LYS A 81 0.81 17.60 7.38
CA LYS A 81 1.41 18.92 7.25
C LYS A 81 0.39 19.95 6.79
N LEU A 82 -0.48 19.61 5.83
CA LEU A 82 -1.55 20.49 5.36
C LEU A 82 -2.52 20.86 6.49
N GLN A 83 -2.93 19.88 7.31
CA GLN A 83 -3.79 20.18 8.45
C GLN A 83 -3.14 21.16 9.42
N THR A 84 -1.85 20.98 9.70
CA THR A 84 -1.09 21.85 10.59
C THR A 84 -0.98 23.26 10.00
N GLN A 85 -0.63 23.41 8.72
CA GLN A 85 -0.50 24.73 8.11
C GLN A 85 -1.85 25.45 7.97
N ARG A 86 -2.93 24.73 7.65
CA ARG A 86 -4.29 25.30 7.64
C ARG A 86 -4.71 25.77 9.03
N HIS A 87 -4.36 25.03 10.08
CA HIS A 87 -4.61 25.45 11.45
C HIS A 87 -3.81 26.71 11.82
N ASN A 88 -2.53 26.76 11.47
CA ASN A 88 -1.68 27.94 11.71
C ASN A 88 -2.19 29.17 10.97
N LEU A 89 -2.57 29.01 9.70
CA LEU A 89 -3.17 30.08 8.90
C LEU A 89 -4.45 30.60 9.56
N PHE A 90 -5.34 29.70 9.97
CA PHE A 90 -6.56 30.08 10.67
C PHE A 90 -6.28 30.89 11.94
N GLN A 91 -5.31 30.47 12.76
CA GLN A 91 -4.91 31.22 13.95
C GLN A 91 -4.34 32.60 13.62
N ALA A 92 -3.50 32.69 12.59
CA ALA A 92 -2.90 33.95 12.15
C ALA A 92 -3.94 34.94 11.62
N GLU A 93 -4.97 34.47 10.92
CA GLU A 93 -6.03 35.31 10.34
C GLU A 93 -7.12 35.69 11.36
N GLU A 94 -7.57 34.75 12.19
CA GLU A 94 -8.69 34.95 13.10
C GLU A 94 -8.28 35.44 14.48
N GLY A 95 -7.08 35.09 14.95
CA GLY A 95 -6.55 35.53 16.23
C GLY A 95 -6.58 37.05 16.39
N PRO A 96 -6.03 37.83 15.43
CA PRO A 96 -6.06 39.29 15.45
C PRO A 96 -7.44 39.94 15.46
N LYS A 97 -8.45 39.27 14.92
CA LYS A 97 -9.82 39.80 14.85
C LYS A 97 -10.57 39.63 16.17
N ARG A 98 -10.19 38.62 16.95
CA ARG A 98 -10.90 38.20 18.17
C ARG A 98 -10.17 38.58 19.46
N LEU A 99 -8.88 38.87 19.38
CA LEU A 99 -8.02 39.21 20.51
C LEU A 99 -7.50 40.64 20.38
N ASN A 100 -7.30 41.30 21.52
CA ASN A 100 -6.70 42.63 21.53
C ASN A 100 -5.17 42.49 21.43
N VAL A 101 -4.66 42.38 20.20
CA VAL A 101 -3.23 42.19 19.90
C VAL A 101 -2.56 43.52 19.48
N PRO A 102 -1.33 43.79 19.94
CA PRO A 102 -0.55 44.97 19.54
C PRO A 102 -0.36 45.05 18.02
N ASP A 103 -0.30 46.27 17.47
CA ASP A 103 -0.23 46.50 16.02
C ASP A 103 0.98 45.83 15.37
N GLN A 104 2.17 45.91 15.99
CA GLN A 104 3.39 45.24 15.52
C GLN A 104 3.23 43.72 15.40
N TYR A 105 2.48 43.12 16.32
CA TYR A 105 2.21 41.67 16.28
C TYR A 105 1.19 41.33 15.21
N ARG A 106 0.25 42.24 14.95
CA ARG A 106 -0.74 42.13 13.88
C ARG A 106 -0.10 42.13 12.49
N GLU A 107 0.87 43.02 12.25
CA GLU A 107 1.64 43.07 11.01
C GLU A 107 2.42 41.77 10.78
N ARG A 108 3.13 41.29 11.81
CA ARG A 108 3.85 40.02 11.74
C ARG A 108 2.94 38.83 11.43
N LEU A 109 1.77 38.74 12.06
CA LEU A 109 0.81 37.67 11.78
C LEU A 109 0.27 37.73 10.35
N ALA A 110 0.14 38.93 9.76
CA ALA A 110 -0.23 39.07 8.36
C ALA A 110 0.86 38.53 7.41
N GLU A 111 2.14 38.82 7.70
CA GLU A 111 3.27 38.24 6.95
C GLU A 111 3.35 36.72 7.09
N GLU A 112 3.17 36.19 8.31
CA GLU A 112 3.12 34.75 8.56
C GLU A 112 1.93 34.09 7.83
N ALA A 113 0.77 34.75 7.76
CA ALA A 113 -0.39 34.25 7.02
C ALA A 113 -0.11 34.12 5.52
N GLU A 114 0.56 35.09 4.88
CA GLU A 114 0.98 34.96 3.48
C GLU A 114 1.91 33.75 3.29
N HIS A 115 2.89 33.59 4.18
CA HIS A 115 3.81 32.45 4.13
C HIS A 115 3.09 31.10 4.27
N TYR A 116 2.11 31.00 5.18
CA TYR A 116 1.31 29.78 5.31
C TYR A 116 0.49 29.49 4.04
N ARG A 117 -0.06 30.50 3.37
CA ARG A 117 -0.79 30.29 2.10
C ARG A 117 0.12 29.75 1.00
N GLU A 118 1.33 30.28 0.87
CA GLU A 118 2.32 29.78 -0.10
C GLU A 118 2.69 28.33 0.18
N LEU A 119 2.94 28.01 1.45
CA LEU A 119 3.30 26.65 1.86
C LEU A 119 2.15 25.67 1.67
N ILE A 120 0.91 26.05 2.02
CA ILE A 120 -0.30 25.25 1.77
C ILE A 120 -0.41 24.93 0.29
N LYS A 121 -0.27 25.94 -0.58
CA LYS A 121 -0.34 25.73 -2.03
C LYS A 121 0.72 24.73 -2.51
N SER A 122 1.98 24.89 -2.08
CA SER A 122 3.04 23.95 -2.45
C SER A 122 2.78 22.52 -1.96
N LEU A 123 2.15 22.36 -0.79
CA LEU A 123 1.78 21.05 -0.25
C LEU A 123 0.58 20.45 -1.00
N GLU A 124 -0.40 21.26 -1.40
CA GLU A 124 -1.52 20.82 -2.25
C GLU A 124 -1.03 20.33 -3.61
N ASP A 125 -0.13 21.08 -4.27
CA ASP A 125 0.50 20.68 -5.53
C ASP A 125 1.32 19.38 -5.40
N ALA A 126 1.98 19.16 -4.25
CA ALA A 126 2.69 17.91 -3.98
C ALA A 126 1.73 16.74 -3.73
N LEU A 127 0.65 16.97 -2.97
CA LEU A 127 -0.35 15.97 -2.67
C LEU A 127 -1.05 15.48 -3.94
N GLU A 128 -1.41 16.39 -4.83
CA GLU A 128 -2.08 16.06 -6.09
C GLU A 128 -1.17 15.20 -6.98
N ARG A 129 0.11 15.57 -7.12
CA ARG A 129 1.11 14.76 -7.83
C ARG A 129 1.22 13.35 -7.26
N TYR A 130 1.37 13.19 -5.96
CA TYR A 130 1.48 11.84 -5.36
C TYR A 130 0.20 11.01 -5.52
N LYS A 131 -0.98 11.66 -5.51
CA LYS A 131 -2.26 10.98 -5.75
C LYS A 131 -2.41 10.55 -7.21
N ASP A 132 -1.89 11.34 -8.15
CA ASP A 132 -1.90 11.00 -9.57
C ASP A 132 -0.89 9.88 -9.87
N ASP A 133 0.31 9.93 -9.30
CA ASP A 133 1.31 8.86 -9.39
C ASP A 133 0.76 7.53 -8.85
N LEU A 134 0.07 7.57 -7.70
CA LEU A 134 -0.54 6.38 -7.11
C LEU A 134 -1.67 5.81 -8.00
N ARG A 135 -2.50 6.68 -8.58
CA ARG A 135 -3.56 6.27 -9.52
C ARG A 135 -2.98 5.63 -10.78
N GLY A 136 -1.94 6.21 -11.37
CA GLY A 136 -1.26 5.63 -12.53
C GLY A 136 -0.73 4.22 -12.25
N MET A 137 -0.21 3.99 -11.03
CA MET A 137 0.21 2.65 -10.62
C MET A 137 -0.95 1.66 -10.42
N GLU A 138 -2.17 2.12 -10.11
CA GLU A 138 -3.36 1.26 -9.96
C GLU A 138 -3.93 0.83 -11.31
N ASP A 139 -3.82 1.68 -12.34
CA ASP A 139 -4.32 1.39 -13.70
C ASP A 139 -3.43 0.40 -14.48
N ASP A 140 -2.15 0.26 -14.12
CA ASP A 140 -1.17 -0.63 -14.78
C ASP A 140 -1.18 -2.10 -14.28
N ALA A 141 -2.02 -2.46 -13.30
CA ALA A 141 -2.06 -3.78 -12.65
C ALA A 141 -3.26 -4.64 -13.05
#